data_AF-A0A0G1PMQ4-F1
#
_entry.id   AF-A0A0G1PMQ4-F1
#
_cell.length_a   1.000
_cell.length_b   1.000
_cell.length_c   1.000
_cell.angle_alpha   90.00
_cell.angle_beta   90.00
_cell.angle_gamma   90.00
#
_symmetry.space_group_name_H-M   'P 1'
#
loop_
_entity.id
_entity.type
_entity.pdbx_description
1 polymer ?
#
loop_
_entity_poly.entity_id
_entity_poly.type
_entity_poly.pdbx_seq_one_letter_code
_entity_poly.pdbx_strand_id
1 'polypeptide(L)'
;MFPRFSVTTSEAGVHRPSEIRFSGDSVSSVRDSLPKEHRAHFETLRQEIIDFTKAHGISKDVLTKPDLLREAACKLSTPDLKRLATLLERFEYLLKHKEPSRELFLQEALEYAHERYRLQEQYDAQVELLKQAGILHPKQEQPPERAQRLSSLFRSLVSFGKKQRTDVTLDVEAGETPCITGMDGKEYPVPTMEQIAEQLYRDREKFSAESDQGFRKILLVPFGMSLQTLLGTFENFLLSFQRSHPDFGTHTDSFLYGQSDKLFGGADGGMFPKLVYYPRFFDGKKHGGKTKAQILKEQATSASSFPGWHILLFQPSSAEGQDQDFPKGIALVPRREKKSDSFKIEEGVRDYLAPIRAASLDPHSPHFFKPGLTVEDWLIAFMTHLKETEEPMDNSLDDDGSVASLPGAFFPSLALAPFALWYGDIQQVYLSADDPSFPCRS
;
A
#
# COMPACT_ATOMS: atom_id res chain seq x y z
N MET A 1 22.80 -12.37 -61.90
CA MET A 1 22.53 -11.20 -62.75
C MET A 1 22.77 -9.96 -61.89
N PHE A 2 23.91 -9.30 -62.12
CA PHE A 2 24.41 -8.00 -61.58
C PHE A 2 24.63 -7.82 -60.06
N PRO A 3 25.59 -6.99 -59.60
CA PRO A 3 27.03 -7.05 -59.89
C PRO A 3 27.95 -6.85 -58.64
N ARG A 4 29.26 -7.12 -58.81
CA ARG A 4 30.37 -6.65 -57.96
C ARG A 4 30.68 -5.17 -58.24
N PHE A 5 30.98 -4.39 -57.21
CA PHE A 5 31.94 -3.27 -57.27
C PHE A 5 32.70 -3.14 -55.94
N SER A 6 33.95 -2.70 -56.06
CA SER A 6 35.01 -2.66 -55.06
C SER A 6 35.25 -1.25 -54.49
N VAL A 7 35.64 -1.21 -53.21
CA VAL A 7 36.49 -0.25 -52.48
C VAL A 7 36.14 1.24 -52.51
N THR A 8 35.92 1.82 -51.32
CA THR A 8 36.66 3.01 -50.84
C THR A 8 36.54 3.14 -49.31
N THR A 9 37.71 3.25 -48.68
CA THR A 9 37.93 3.74 -47.31
C THR A 9 37.42 5.17 -47.15
N SER A 10 36.59 5.43 -46.14
CA SER A 10 36.51 6.74 -45.50
C SER A 10 36.35 6.55 -43.99
N GLU A 11 37.41 6.89 -43.26
CA GLU A 11 37.33 7.24 -41.85
C GLU A 11 36.31 8.36 -41.65
N ALA A 12 35.36 8.18 -40.72
CA ALA A 12 34.84 9.27 -39.88
C ALA A 12 33.85 8.69 -38.86
N GLY A 13 34.14 8.87 -37.58
CA GLY A 13 33.13 8.88 -36.52
C GLY A 13 32.93 7.58 -35.73
N VAL A 14 34.00 7.06 -35.12
CA VAL A 14 33.83 6.18 -33.94
C VAL A 14 33.25 7.03 -32.81
N HIS A 15 31.92 6.97 -32.61
CA HIS A 15 31.28 7.45 -31.40
C HIS A 15 31.77 6.61 -30.21
N ARG A 16 32.68 7.18 -29.41
CA ARG A 16 33.06 6.61 -28.12
C ARG A 16 31.86 6.74 -27.16
N PRO A 17 31.41 5.67 -26.50
CA PRO A 17 30.60 5.79 -25.29
C PRO A 17 31.44 6.50 -24.23
N SER A 18 30.88 7.50 -23.57
CA SER A 18 31.51 8.17 -22.43
C SER A 18 31.84 7.14 -21.33
N GLU A 19 33.12 7.07 -20.94
CA GLU A 19 33.62 6.20 -19.86
C GLU A 19 32.90 6.51 -18.55
N ILE A 20 32.04 5.59 -18.08
CA ILE A 20 31.48 5.63 -16.73
C ILE A 20 32.57 5.14 -15.76
N ARG A 21 33.27 6.08 -15.10
CA ARG A 21 34.31 5.76 -14.11
C ARG A 21 33.71 5.63 -12.71
N PHE A 22 33.59 4.39 -12.21
CA PHE A 22 33.33 4.12 -10.78
C PHE A 22 34.64 4.06 -9.99
N SER A 23 35.29 5.19 -9.69
CA SER A 23 36.34 5.24 -8.66
C SER A 23 35.84 5.97 -7.40
N GLY A 24 36.31 5.55 -6.22
CA GLY A 24 35.77 5.97 -4.91
C GLY A 24 35.73 7.48 -4.66
N ASP A 25 36.65 8.25 -5.25
CA ASP A 25 36.68 9.73 -5.15
C ASP A 25 35.73 10.42 -6.15
N SER A 26 35.31 9.72 -7.21
CA SER A 26 34.42 10.25 -8.25
C SER A 26 32.94 10.04 -7.93
N VAL A 27 32.60 9.03 -7.12
CA VAL A 27 31.21 8.66 -6.82
C VAL A 27 30.51 9.72 -5.95
N SER A 28 31.22 10.28 -4.97
CA SER A 28 30.73 11.39 -4.14
C SER A 28 30.48 12.64 -4.97
N SER A 29 31.41 12.99 -5.89
CA SER A 29 31.24 14.11 -6.82
C SER A 29 30.04 13.94 -7.76
N VAL A 30 29.83 12.73 -8.28
CA VAL A 30 28.70 12.40 -9.15
C VAL A 30 27.37 12.47 -8.41
N ARG A 31 27.29 11.90 -7.20
CA ARG A 31 26.11 12.01 -6.32
C ARG A 31 25.79 13.46 -5.98
N ASP A 32 26.81 14.25 -5.65
CA ASP A 32 26.63 15.63 -5.23
C ASP A 32 26.20 16.54 -6.40
N SER A 33 26.45 16.11 -7.65
CA SER A 33 25.93 16.74 -8.87
C SER A 33 24.43 16.53 -9.11
N LEU A 34 23.79 15.60 -8.40
CA LEU A 34 22.35 15.33 -8.51
C LEU A 34 21.54 16.26 -7.58
N PRO A 35 20.32 16.66 -8.01
CA PRO A 35 19.33 17.26 -7.12
C PRO A 35 19.17 16.44 -5.84
N LYS A 36 19.03 17.13 -4.69
CA LYS A 36 19.00 16.46 -3.38
C LYS A 36 17.94 15.37 -3.30
N GLU A 37 16.80 15.59 -3.93
CA GLU A 37 15.67 14.64 -3.99
C GLU A 37 15.98 13.34 -4.74
N HIS A 38 16.98 13.32 -5.62
CA HIS A 38 17.37 12.13 -6.39
C HIS A 38 18.63 11.43 -5.88
N ARG A 39 19.28 11.98 -4.84
CA ARG A 39 20.49 11.36 -4.26
C ARG A 39 20.20 10.02 -3.60
N ALA A 40 19.04 9.89 -2.96
CA ALA A 40 18.61 8.61 -2.39
C ALA A 40 18.47 7.55 -3.50
N HIS A 41 17.79 7.91 -4.60
CA HIS A 41 17.63 7.02 -5.75
C HIS A 41 18.96 6.60 -6.38
N PHE A 42 19.94 7.51 -6.45
CA PHE A 42 21.30 7.19 -6.90
C PHE A 42 21.97 6.13 -6.03
N GLU A 43 21.93 6.27 -4.71
CA GLU A 43 22.54 5.29 -3.80
C GLU A 43 21.83 3.93 -3.87
N THR A 44 20.51 3.95 -3.95
CA THR A 44 19.66 2.77 -4.16
C THR A 44 20.07 1.99 -5.42
N LEU A 45 20.13 2.67 -6.57
CA LEU A 45 20.50 2.04 -7.84
C LEU A 45 21.96 1.55 -7.85
N ARG A 46 22.85 2.32 -7.23
CA ARG A 46 24.24 1.93 -7.04
C ARG A 46 24.35 0.66 -6.19
N GLN A 47 23.57 0.57 -5.11
CA GLN A 47 23.56 -0.60 -4.22
C GLN A 47 22.99 -1.83 -4.93
N GLU A 48 21.95 -1.69 -5.75
CA GLU A 48 21.42 -2.78 -6.59
C GLU A 48 22.47 -3.34 -7.55
N ILE A 49 23.22 -2.47 -8.23
CA ILE A 49 24.31 -2.90 -9.12
C ILE A 49 25.40 -3.65 -8.33
N ILE A 50 25.71 -3.18 -7.11
CA ILE A 50 26.67 -3.84 -6.22
C ILE A 50 26.17 -5.22 -5.77
N ASP A 51 24.91 -5.34 -5.39
CA ASP A 51 24.34 -6.59 -4.90
C ASP A 51 24.15 -7.59 -6.02
N PHE A 52 23.73 -7.14 -7.21
CA PHE A 52 23.70 -7.95 -8.43
C PHE A 52 25.11 -8.50 -8.74
N THR A 53 26.11 -7.63 -8.81
CA THR A 53 27.48 -8.08 -9.12
C THR A 53 28.02 -9.05 -8.07
N LYS A 54 27.73 -8.81 -6.79
CA LYS A 54 28.10 -9.73 -5.70
C LYS A 54 27.41 -11.10 -5.84
N ALA A 55 26.11 -11.13 -6.15
CA ALA A 55 25.35 -12.37 -6.31
C ALA A 55 25.87 -13.23 -7.48
N HIS A 56 26.40 -12.61 -8.53
CA HIS A 56 26.95 -13.29 -9.70
C HIS A 56 28.49 -13.43 -9.68
N GLY A 57 29.16 -13.15 -8.56
CA GLY A 57 30.61 -13.28 -8.43
C GLY A 57 31.41 -12.31 -9.31
N ILE A 58 30.80 -11.21 -9.74
CA ILE A 58 31.42 -10.17 -10.57
C ILE A 58 32.12 -9.16 -9.63
N SER A 59 33.43 -8.98 -9.79
CA SER A 59 34.16 -7.97 -9.01
C SER A 59 33.72 -6.55 -9.39
N LYS A 60 33.65 -5.64 -8.42
CA LYS A 60 33.29 -4.22 -8.67
C LYS A 60 34.20 -3.55 -9.69
N ASP A 61 35.47 -3.94 -9.76
CA ASP A 61 36.43 -3.39 -10.72
C ASP A 61 36.05 -3.71 -12.18
N VAL A 62 35.27 -4.78 -12.39
CA VAL A 62 34.76 -5.18 -13.71
C VAL A 62 33.77 -4.15 -14.27
N LEU A 63 32.97 -3.51 -13.41
CA LEU A 63 32.01 -2.47 -13.82
C LEU A 63 32.68 -1.22 -14.41
N THR A 64 33.97 -1.01 -14.12
CA THR A 64 34.74 0.13 -14.64
C THR A 64 35.43 -0.15 -15.98
N LYS A 65 35.41 -1.41 -16.44
CA LYS A 65 36.19 -1.88 -17.60
C LYS A 65 35.25 -2.55 -18.61
N PRO A 66 34.88 -1.87 -19.72
CA PRO A 66 33.91 -2.38 -20.69
C PRO A 66 34.23 -3.79 -21.22
N ASP A 67 35.50 -4.09 -21.46
CA ASP A 67 35.92 -5.40 -21.98
C ASP A 67 35.70 -6.53 -20.95
N LEU A 68 36.02 -6.27 -19.68
CA LEU A 68 35.78 -7.23 -18.60
C LEU A 68 34.28 -7.38 -18.31
N LEU A 69 33.53 -6.28 -18.37
CA LEU A 69 32.08 -6.31 -18.18
C LEU A 69 31.40 -7.15 -19.27
N ARG A 70 31.85 -7.02 -20.53
CA ARG A 70 31.38 -7.85 -21.63
C ARG A 70 31.69 -9.33 -21.40
N GLU A 71 32.90 -9.65 -20.95
CA GLU A 71 33.28 -11.04 -20.64
C GLU A 71 32.44 -11.63 -19.50
N ALA A 72 32.16 -10.85 -18.46
CA ALA A 72 31.30 -11.25 -17.35
C ALA A 72 29.84 -11.42 -17.81
N ALA A 73 29.33 -10.50 -18.64
CA ALA A 73 27.97 -10.54 -19.16
C ALA A 73 27.70 -11.78 -20.04
N CYS A 74 28.70 -12.25 -20.79
CA CYS A 74 28.59 -13.49 -21.58
C CYS A 74 28.39 -14.76 -20.72
N LYS A 75 28.67 -14.69 -19.41
CA LYS A 75 28.51 -15.81 -18.47
C LYS A 75 27.16 -15.76 -17.73
N LEU A 76 26.36 -14.71 -17.94
CA LEU A 76 25.05 -14.55 -17.32
C LEU A 76 23.96 -15.28 -18.11
N SER A 77 22.89 -15.68 -17.41
CA SER A 77 21.67 -16.17 -18.05
C SER A 77 20.97 -15.04 -18.83
N THR A 78 20.12 -15.38 -19.79
CA THR A 78 19.34 -14.36 -20.54
C THR A 78 18.52 -13.44 -19.61
N PRO A 79 17.82 -13.94 -18.58
CA PRO A 79 17.17 -13.09 -17.58
C PRO A 79 18.14 -12.15 -16.85
N ASP A 80 19.27 -12.67 -16.36
CA ASP A 80 20.24 -11.87 -15.61
C ASP A 80 20.93 -10.81 -16.47
N LEU A 81 21.17 -11.12 -17.75
CA LEU A 81 21.72 -10.17 -18.72
C LEU A 81 20.75 -9.01 -18.95
N LYS A 82 19.45 -9.30 -19.12
CA LYS A 82 18.41 -8.26 -19.25
C LYS A 82 18.38 -7.39 -18.00
N ARG A 83 18.39 -8.00 -16.82
CA ARG A 83 18.40 -7.29 -15.53
C ARG A 83 19.61 -6.37 -15.40
N LEU A 84 20.81 -6.85 -15.73
CA LEU A 84 22.03 -6.04 -15.70
C LEU A 84 21.96 -4.87 -16.69
N ALA A 85 21.45 -5.09 -17.91
CA ALA A 85 21.29 -4.04 -18.91
C ALA A 85 20.34 -2.94 -18.40
N THR A 86 19.17 -3.31 -17.86
CA THR A 86 18.20 -2.37 -17.29
C THR A 86 18.80 -1.53 -16.15
N LEU A 87 19.54 -2.16 -15.22
CA LEU A 87 20.21 -1.45 -14.12
C LEU A 87 21.21 -0.40 -14.64
N LEU A 88 21.99 -0.76 -15.67
CA LEU A 88 22.98 0.14 -16.26
C LEU A 88 22.33 1.26 -17.06
N GLU A 89 21.27 1.00 -17.81
CA GLU A 89 20.50 2.01 -18.55
C GLU A 89 19.86 3.03 -17.60
N ARG A 90 19.29 2.59 -16.46
CA ARG A 90 18.78 3.49 -15.42
C ARG A 90 19.88 4.37 -14.84
N PHE A 91 21.06 3.79 -14.61
CA PHE A 91 22.17 4.50 -14.02
C PHE A 91 22.68 5.56 -14.99
N GLU A 92 22.84 5.21 -16.26
CA GLU A 92 23.20 6.15 -17.32
C GLU A 92 22.15 7.26 -17.47
N TYR A 93 20.86 6.93 -17.48
CA TYR A 93 19.78 7.92 -17.58
C TYR A 93 19.83 8.91 -16.41
N LEU A 94 19.93 8.42 -15.18
CA LEU A 94 20.01 9.26 -13.97
C LEU A 94 21.21 10.20 -14.03
N LEU A 95 22.36 9.71 -14.51
CA LEU A 95 23.55 10.54 -14.67
C LEU A 95 23.40 11.64 -15.72
N LYS A 96 22.74 11.31 -16.83
CA LYS A 96 22.56 12.19 -17.99
C LYS A 96 21.47 13.24 -17.77
N HIS A 97 20.33 12.82 -17.25
CA HIS A 97 19.14 13.66 -17.10
C HIS A 97 19.03 14.29 -15.71
N LYS A 98 19.85 13.83 -14.75
CA LYS A 98 19.84 14.28 -13.35
C LYS A 98 18.53 13.99 -12.62
N GLU A 99 17.70 13.14 -13.20
CA GLU A 99 16.43 12.63 -12.67
C GLU A 99 16.28 11.15 -13.07
N PRO A 100 15.57 10.33 -12.30
CA PRO A 100 15.30 8.94 -12.68
C PRO A 100 14.38 8.86 -13.90
N SER A 101 14.60 7.85 -14.76
CA SER A 101 13.65 7.52 -15.81
C SER A 101 12.38 6.98 -15.18
N ARG A 102 11.29 7.73 -15.28
CA ARG A 102 10.00 7.34 -14.69
C ARG A 102 9.49 6.02 -15.25
N GLU A 103 9.63 5.82 -16.57
CA GLU A 103 9.14 4.63 -17.26
C GLU A 103 9.92 3.37 -16.84
N LEU A 104 11.25 3.40 -16.87
CA LEU A 104 12.09 2.27 -16.44
C LEU A 104 11.94 2.00 -14.93
N PHE A 105 11.80 3.05 -14.13
CA PHE A 105 11.56 2.92 -12.70
C PHE A 105 10.23 2.23 -12.41
N LEU A 106 9.16 2.66 -13.09
CA LEU A 106 7.83 2.12 -12.90
C LEU A 106 7.74 0.67 -13.34
N GLN A 107 8.35 0.31 -14.48
CA GLN A 107 8.37 -1.06 -14.96
C GLN A 107 8.99 -2.01 -13.93
N GLU A 108 10.15 -1.65 -13.37
CA GLU A 108 10.80 -2.48 -12.37
C GLU A 108 10.04 -2.52 -11.04
N ALA A 109 9.43 -1.40 -10.65
CA ALA A 109 8.58 -1.37 -9.46
C ALA A 109 7.39 -2.34 -9.61
N LEU A 110 6.77 -2.38 -10.79
CA LEU A 110 5.69 -3.31 -11.12
C LEU A 110 6.18 -4.76 -11.15
N GLU A 111 7.32 -5.04 -11.80
CA GLU A 111 7.92 -6.39 -11.82
C GLU A 111 8.24 -6.87 -10.41
N TYR A 112 8.92 -6.05 -9.60
CA TYR A 112 9.21 -6.33 -8.18
C TYR A 112 7.93 -6.60 -7.38
N ALA A 113 6.91 -5.76 -7.56
CA ALA A 113 5.67 -5.89 -6.81
C ALA A 113 4.85 -7.12 -7.25
N HIS A 114 4.88 -7.47 -8.54
CA HIS A 114 4.26 -8.68 -9.06
C HIS A 114 4.96 -9.94 -8.54
N GLU A 115 6.30 -10.01 -8.68
CA GLU A 115 7.07 -11.19 -8.26
C GLU A 115 6.97 -11.43 -6.75
N ARG A 116 7.03 -10.35 -5.96
CA ARG A 116 7.16 -10.46 -4.51
C ARG A 116 5.83 -10.43 -3.77
N TYR A 117 4.80 -9.81 -4.33
CA TYR A 117 3.52 -9.62 -3.67
C TYR A 117 2.31 -10.03 -4.51
N ARG A 118 2.46 -10.48 -5.77
CA ARG A 118 1.30 -10.71 -6.67
C ARG A 118 0.38 -9.48 -6.70
N LEU A 119 0.99 -8.29 -6.81
CA LEU A 119 0.31 -7.01 -6.60
C LEU A 119 -0.93 -6.87 -7.49
N GLN A 120 -0.83 -7.24 -8.77
CA GLN A 120 -1.93 -7.09 -9.72
C GLN A 120 -3.17 -7.87 -9.26
N GLU A 121 -3.01 -9.15 -8.96
CA GLU A 121 -4.11 -10.03 -8.58
C GLU A 121 -4.75 -9.58 -7.25
N GLN A 122 -3.92 -9.16 -6.28
CA GLN A 122 -4.42 -8.66 -5.00
C GLN A 122 -5.12 -7.30 -5.14
N TYR A 123 -4.60 -6.42 -5.99
CA TYR A 123 -5.17 -5.11 -6.26
C TYR A 123 -6.53 -5.23 -6.91
N ASP A 124 -6.62 -6.00 -8.00
CA ASP A 124 -7.87 -6.21 -8.75
C ASP A 124 -8.94 -6.84 -7.86
N ALA A 125 -8.58 -7.88 -7.08
CA ALA A 125 -9.50 -8.53 -6.16
C ALA A 125 -10.03 -7.57 -5.08
N GLN A 126 -9.16 -6.73 -4.51
CA GLN A 126 -9.59 -5.76 -3.50
C GLN A 126 -10.41 -4.62 -4.06
N VAL A 127 -10.02 -4.05 -5.20
CA VAL A 127 -10.81 -2.99 -5.83
C VAL A 127 -12.21 -3.49 -6.16
N GLU A 128 -12.34 -4.72 -6.66
CA GLU A 128 -13.66 -5.32 -6.90
C GLU A 128 -14.44 -5.58 -5.61
N LEU A 129 -13.80 -6.08 -4.55
CA LEU A 129 -14.44 -6.22 -3.24
C LEU A 129 -14.96 -4.86 -2.72
N LEU A 130 -14.14 -3.81 -2.78
CA LEU A 130 -14.50 -2.48 -2.29
C LEU A 130 -15.62 -1.85 -3.13
N LYS A 131 -15.67 -2.10 -4.45
CA LYS A 131 -16.80 -1.71 -5.30
C LYS A 131 -18.07 -2.46 -4.91
N GLN A 132 -18.01 -3.79 -4.77
CA GLN A 132 -19.16 -4.63 -4.41
C GLN A 132 -19.72 -4.28 -3.03
N ALA A 133 -18.85 -3.93 -2.09
CA ALA A 133 -19.25 -3.46 -0.77
C ALA A 133 -19.91 -2.07 -0.82
N GLY A 134 -19.77 -1.30 -1.89
CA GLY A 134 -20.23 0.09 -1.96
C GLY A 134 -19.32 1.08 -1.21
N ILE A 135 -18.04 0.71 -1.03
CA ILE A 135 -16.99 1.60 -0.52
C ILE A 135 -16.51 2.54 -1.62
N LEU A 136 -16.31 2.00 -2.83
CA LEU A 136 -15.87 2.76 -3.99
C LEU A 136 -17.06 3.22 -4.84
N HIS A 137 -17.03 4.48 -5.25
CA HIS A 137 -17.96 5.07 -6.21
C HIS A 137 -17.19 5.84 -7.29
N PRO A 138 -17.78 6.08 -8.47
CA PRO A 138 -17.11 6.87 -9.50
C PRO A 138 -16.94 8.31 -9.02
N LYS A 139 -15.74 8.86 -9.24
CA LYS A 139 -15.47 10.26 -8.96
C LYS A 139 -16.43 11.12 -9.75
N GLN A 140 -17.22 11.92 -9.02
CA GLN A 140 -18.05 12.94 -9.65
C GLN A 140 -17.15 14.01 -10.25
N GLU A 141 -16.87 13.89 -11.55
CA GLU A 141 -16.29 15.00 -12.30
C GLU A 141 -17.35 16.11 -12.37
N GLN A 142 -17.18 17.16 -11.57
CA GLN A 142 -17.86 18.40 -11.89
C GLN A 142 -17.32 18.86 -13.25
N PRO A 143 -18.17 19.03 -14.29
CA PRO A 143 -17.70 19.44 -15.59
C PRO A 143 -16.94 20.75 -15.39
N PRO A 144 -15.71 20.88 -15.94
CA PRO A 144 -14.84 21.99 -15.63
C PRO A 144 -15.61 23.28 -15.80
N GLU A 145 -15.39 24.26 -14.91
CA GLU A 145 -16.11 25.55 -14.91
C GLU A 145 -16.09 26.20 -16.31
N ARG A 146 -15.07 25.89 -17.11
CA ARG A 146 -14.93 26.24 -18.54
C ARG A 146 -15.95 25.57 -19.45
N ALA A 147 -16.27 24.28 -19.26
CA ALA A 147 -17.32 23.55 -19.97
C ALA A 147 -18.72 24.00 -19.53
N GLN A 148 -18.92 24.34 -18.25
CA GLN A 148 -20.17 24.96 -17.78
C GLN A 148 -20.35 26.38 -18.33
N ARG A 149 -19.27 27.18 -18.38
CA ARG A 149 -19.25 28.50 -19.04
C ARG A 149 -19.42 28.42 -20.55
N LEU A 150 -18.80 27.43 -21.21
CA LEU A 150 -18.98 27.20 -22.64
C LEU A 150 -20.40 26.72 -22.92
N SER A 151 -20.96 25.81 -22.13
CA SER A 151 -22.34 25.35 -22.27
C SER A 151 -23.36 26.47 -22.02
N SER A 152 -23.11 27.35 -21.05
CA SER A 152 -23.95 28.53 -20.81
C SER A 152 -23.79 29.61 -21.90
N LEU A 153 -22.59 29.80 -22.44
CA LEU A 153 -22.32 30.65 -23.61
C LEU A 153 -22.95 30.08 -24.89
N PHE A 154 -22.86 28.77 -25.13
CA PHE A 154 -23.48 28.11 -26.27
C PHE A 154 -25.01 28.17 -26.15
N ARG A 155 -25.60 27.95 -24.96
CA ARG A 155 -27.05 28.13 -24.74
C ARG A 155 -27.50 29.58 -24.93
N SER A 156 -26.67 30.58 -24.62
CA SER A 156 -27.01 31.99 -24.89
C SER A 156 -26.90 32.34 -26.39
N LEU A 157 -25.95 31.72 -27.10
CA LEU A 157 -25.71 31.93 -28.54
C LEU A 157 -26.67 31.15 -29.46
N VAL A 158 -27.30 30.06 -28.98
CA VAL A 158 -28.30 29.27 -29.73
C VAL A 158 -29.63 30.03 -29.96
N SER A 159 -29.78 31.22 -29.38
CA SER A 159 -30.86 32.15 -29.78
C SER A 159 -30.68 32.73 -31.19
N PHE A 160 -29.53 32.53 -31.85
CA PHE A 160 -29.28 32.98 -33.22
C PHE A 160 -28.74 31.86 -34.12
N GLY A 161 -29.64 31.30 -34.95
CA GLY A 161 -29.27 30.65 -36.20
C GLY A 161 -29.48 29.13 -36.25
N LYS A 162 -30.54 28.71 -36.93
CA LYS A 162 -30.74 27.33 -37.39
C LYS A 162 -29.62 26.93 -38.36
N LYS A 163 -28.75 25.99 -37.96
CA LYS A 163 -28.15 25.00 -38.87
C LYS A 163 -27.55 23.85 -38.06
N GLN A 164 -28.02 22.64 -38.35
CA GLN A 164 -27.46 21.38 -37.87
C GLN A 164 -25.97 21.32 -38.22
N ARG A 165 -25.14 21.08 -37.21
CA ARG A 165 -23.80 20.50 -37.37
C ARG A 165 -23.79 19.23 -36.53
N THR A 166 -23.45 18.13 -37.18
CA THR A 166 -23.14 16.84 -36.56
C THR A 166 -22.00 17.03 -35.57
N ASP A 167 -22.31 16.83 -34.28
CA ASP A 167 -21.30 16.64 -33.25
C ASP A 167 -20.56 15.33 -33.57
N VAL A 168 -19.28 15.45 -33.88
CA VAL A 168 -18.35 14.35 -33.72
C VAL A 168 -17.95 14.40 -32.25
N THR A 169 -18.65 13.62 -31.43
CA THR A 169 -18.21 13.29 -30.08
C THR A 169 -16.91 12.52 -30.24
N LEU A 170 -15.78 13.16 -29.93
CA LEU A 170 -14.58 12.43 -29.55
C LEU A 170 -14.89 11.85 -28.18
N ASP A 171 -15.45 10.64 -28.17
CA ASP A 171 -15.54 9.79 -26.99
C ASP A 171 -14.10 9.44 -26.58
N VAL A 172 -13.47 10.34 -25.83
CA VAL A 172 -12.45 9.94 -24.88
C VAL A 172 -13.26 9.37 -23.73
N GLU A 173 -13.40 8.05 -23.69
CA GLU A 173 -13.86 7.35 -22.49
C GLU A 173 -12.88 7.68 -21.37
N ALA A 174 -13.16 8.77 -20.66
CA ALA A 174 -12.52 9.08 -19.39
C ALA A 174 -13.01 8.01 -18.41
N GLY A 175 -12.21 6.95 -18.26
CA GLY A 175 -12.50 5.90 -17.30
C GLY A 175 -12.77 6.51 -15.93
N GLU A 176 -13.97 6.27 -15.41
CA GLU A 176 -14.39 6.81 -14.12
C GLU A 176 -13.37 6.38 -13.06
N THR A 177 -12.66 7.34 -12.44
CA THR A 177 -11.69 7.03 -11.40
C THR A 177 -12.46 6.68 -10.12
N PRO A 178 -12.38 5.44 -9.60
CA PRO A 178 -13.09 5.10 -8.38
C PRO A 178 -12.44 5.83 -7.18
N CYS A 179 -13.28 6.31 -6.27
CA CYS A 179 -12.86 7.06 -5.09
C CYS A 179 -13.69 6.70 -3.86
N ILE A 180 -13.24 7.17 -2.70
CA ILE A 180 -14.00 7.18 -1.45
C ILE A 180 -14.34 8.62 -1.08
N THR A 181 -15.48 8.81 -0.43
CA THR A 181 -15.85 10.11 0.15
C THR A 181 -15.32 10.15 1.57
N GLY A 182 -14.38 11.04 1.83
CA GLY A 182 -13.82 11.21 3.16
C GLY A 182 -14.78 11.89 4.14
N MET A 183 -14.45 11.80 5.42
CA MET A 183 -15.19 12.46 6.51
C MET A 183 -15.22 14.00 6.37
N ASP A 184 -14.32 14.57 5.58
CA ASP A 184 -14.25 16.00 5.26
C ASP A 184 -15.02 16.37 3.98
N GLY A 185 -15.75 15.40 3.40
CA GLY A 185 -16.54 15.56 2.18
C GLY A 185 -15.70 15.61 0.90
N LYS A 186 -14.39 15.37 0.97
CA LYS A 186 -13.54 15.30 -0.23
C LYS A 186 -13.53 13.91 -0.81
N GLU A 187 -13.34 13.86 -2.13
CA GLU A 187 -13.15 12.61 -2.86
C GLU A 187 -11.67 12.24 -2.89
N TYR A 188 -11.37 11.03 -2.42
CA TYR A 188 -10.02 10.47 -2.40
C TYR A 188 -9.96 9.30 -3.40
N PRO A 189 -9.27 9.45 -4.54
CA PRO A 189 -9.16 8.37 -5.53
C PRO A 189 -8.45 7.17 -4.91
N VAL A 190 -8.86 5.96 -5.30
CA VAL A 190 -8.12 4.76 -4.91
C VAL A 190 -6.67 4.88 -5.43
N PRO A 191 -5.65 4.53 -4.62
CA PRO A 191 -4.27 4.49 -5.11
C PRO A 191 -4.18 3.55 -6.30
N THR A 192 -3.50 3.96 -7.35
CA THR A 192 -3.27 3.12 -8.53
C THR A 192 -2.27 2.01 -8.20
N MET A 193 -2.34 0.91 -8.95
CA MET A 193 -1.38 -0.18 -8.86
C MET A 193 0.05 0.33 -9.03
N GLU A 194 0.27 1.24 -10.00
CA GLU A 194 1.55 1.89 -10.27
C GLU A 194 2.06 2.64 -9.04
N GLN A 195 1.20 3.44 -8.39
CA GLN A 195 1.60 4.21 -7.21
C GLN A 195 1.95 3.30 -6.03
N ILE A 196 1.22 2.19 -5.84
CA ILE A 196 1.53 1.20 -4.79
C ILE A 196 2.85 0.49 -5.11
N ALA A 197 3.05 0.06 -6.34
CA ALA A 197 4.28 -0.58 -6.80
C ALA A 197 5.49 0.32 -6.58
N GLU A 198 5.39 1.59 -6.98
CA GLU A 198 6.44 2.58 -6.73
C GLU A 198 6.77 2.70 -5.23
N GLN A 199 5.76 2.78 -4.37
CA GLN A 199 5.98 2.89 -2.92
C GLN A 199 6.67 1.65 -2.34
N LEU A 200 6.16 0.45 -2.67
CA LEU A 200 6.75 -0.83 -2.23
C LEU A 200 8.19 -0.95 -2.69
N TYR A 201 8.49 -0.55 -3.93
CA TYR A 201 9.83 -0.59 -4.47
C TYR A 201 10.75 0.45 -3.82
N ARG A 202 10.29 1.68 -3.56
CA ARG A 202 11.09 2.70 -2.84
C ARG A 202 11.45 2.25 -1.43
N ASP A 203 10.52 1.60 -0.75
CA ASP A 203 10.67 1.15 0.63
C ASP A 203 11.13 -0.31 0.77
N ARG A 204 11.52 -0.97 -0.33
CA ARG A 204 11.86 -2.41 -0.35
C ARG A 204 12.96 -2.82 0.63
N GLU A 205 13.92 -1.94 0.91
CA GLU A 205 14.95 -2.21 1.91
C GLU A 205 14.36 -2.29 3.33
N LYS A 206 13.38 -1.43 3.64
CA LYS A 206 12.64 -1.44 4.91
C LYS A 206 11.74 -2.67 5.01
N PHE A 207 11.07 -3.02 3.92
CA PHE A 207 10.16 -4.16 3.85
C PHE A 207 10.88 -5.50 3.67
N SER A 208 12.20 -5.53 3.48
CA SER A 208 12.96 -6.77 3.28
C SER A 208 12.75 -7.77 4.42
N ALA A 209 12.89 -7.32 5.67
CA ALA A 209 12.71 -8.17 6.86
C ALA A 209 11.26 -8.67 7.03
N GLU A 210 10.25 -7.84 6.74
CA GLU A 210 8.84 -8.25 6.80
C GLU A 210 8.52 -9.23 5.67
N SER A 211 9.05 -8.95 4.48
CA SER A 211 8.98 -9.84 3.35
C SER A 211 9.54 -11.22 3.70
N ASP A 212 10.70 -11.28 4.35
CA ASP A 212 11.34 -12.53 4.73
C ASP A 212 10.57 -13.25 5.86
N GLN A 213 9.75 -12.51 6.61
CA GLN A 213 8.78 -13.05 7.55
C GLN A 213 7.45 -13.46 6.87
N GLY A 214 7.34 -13.43 5.54
CA GLY A 214 6.13 -13.87 4.85
C GLY A 214 5.00 -12.84 4.78
N PHE A 215 5.27 -11.56 5.07
CA PHE A 215 4.31 -10.48 4.81
C PHE A 215 4.18 -10.27 3.30
N ARG A 216 3.05 -10.72 2.76
CA ARG A 216 2.79 -10.83 1.32
C ARG A 216 1.41 -10.31 0.92
N LYS A 217 0.50 -10.16 1.88
CA LYS A 217 -0.85 -9.66 1.65
C LYS A 217 -0.89 -8.15 1.75
N ILE A 218 -1.36 -7.49 0.70
CA ILE A 218 -1.57 -6.04 0.67
C ILE A 218 -2.99 -5.77 1.14
N LEU A 219 -3.24 -4.66 1.83
CA LEU A 219 -4.59 -4.21 2.19
C LEU A 219 -4.78 -2.73 1.86
N LEU A 220 -5.83 -2.41 1.10
CA LEU A 220 -6.25 -1.06 0.73
C LEU A 220 -7.33 -0.58 1.71
N VAL A 221 -6.94 0.19 2.73
CA VAL A 221 -7.87 0.64 3.77
C VAL A 221 -8.36 2.06 3.48
N PRO A 222 -9.68 2.31 3.38
CA PRO A 222 -10.26 3.60 3.06
C PRO A 222 -10.32 4.50 4.31
N PHE A 223 -9.16 4.76 4.93
CA PHE A 223 -9.03 5.46 6.21
C PHE A 223 -9.73 6.83 6.25
N GLY A 224 -9.80 7.52 5.11
CA GLY A 224 -10.44 8.83 5.01
C GLY A 224 -11.95 8.79 5.21
N MET A 225 -12.61 7.65 4.97
CA MET A 225 -14.04 7.51 5.22
C MET A 225 -14.36 7.73 6.70
N SER A 226 -15.56 8.25 6.97
CA SER A 226 -16.04 8.31 8.36
C SER A 226 -16.27 6.89 8.89
N LEU A 227 -15.93 6.66 10.15
CA LEU A 227 -16.09 5.35 10.77
C LEU A 227 -17.56 4.91 10.79
N GLN A 228 -18.48 5.86 10.95
CA GLN A 228 -19.92 5.60 10.84
C GLN A 228 -20.31 5.07 9.46
N THR A 229 -19.82 5.70 8.39
CA THR A 229 -20.10 5.24 7.02
C THR A 229 -19.50 3.85 6.81
N LEU A 230 -18.24 3.64 7.20
CA LEU A 230 -17.56 2.37 7.00
C LEU A 230 -18.23 1.22 7.78
N LEU A 231 -18.68 1.45 9.01
CA LEU A 231 -19.44 0.47 9.80
C LEU A 231 -20.75 0.08 9.13
N GLY A 232 -21.52 1.07 8.63
CA GLY A 232 -22.75 0.80 7.89
C GLY A 232 -22.49 0.03 6.60
N THR A 233 -21.40 0.33 5.89
CA THR A 233 -20.98 -0.40 4.69
C THR A 233 -20.57 -1.83 5.02
N PHE A 234 -19.82 -2.03 6.10
CA PHE A 234 -19.41 -3.33 6.60
C PHE A 234 -20.60 -4.21 6.99
N GLU A 235 -21.59 -3.65 7.72
CA GLU A 235 -22.81 -4.37 8.07
C GLU A 235 -23.61 -4.80 6.83
N ASN A 236 -23.75 -3.90 5.84
CA ASN A 236 -24.40 -4.23 4.56
C ASN A 236 -23.65 -5.32 3.80
N PHE A 237 -22.32 -5.34 3.86
CA PHE A 237 -21.50 -6.40 3.28
C PHE A 237 -21.80 -7.76 3.95
N LEU A 238 -21.83 -7.83 5.29
CA LEU A 238 -22.13 -9.08 6.01
C LEU A 238 -23.55 -9.59 5.71
N LEU A 239 -24.54 -8.69 5.69
CA LEU A 239 -25.92 -9.03 5.29
C LEU A 239 -25.98 -9.57 3.85
N SER A 240 -25.21 -8.98 2.93
CA SER A 240 -25.14 -9.44 1.55
C SER A 240 -24.41 -10.78 1.43
N PHE A 241 -23.36 -11.00 2.23
CA PHE A 241 -22.61 -12.24 2.29
C PHE A 241 -23.46 -13.40 2.82
N GLN A 242 -24.24 -13.19 3.89
CA GLN A 242 -25.17 -14.19 4.42
C GLN A 242 -26.23 -14.60 3.39
N ARG A 243 -26.73 -13.66 2.58
CA ARG A 243 -27.71 -13.99 1.53
C ARG A 243 -27.15 -14.96 0.48
N SER A 244 -25.85 -14.90 0.20
CA SER A 244 -25.19 -15.83 -0.74
C SER A 244 -24.60 -17.07 -0.04
N HIS A 245 -24.44 -17.05 1.28
CA HIS A 245 -23.95 -18.16 2.09
C HIS A 245 -24.91 -18.40 3.26
N PRO A 246 -26.00 -19.18 3.06
CA PRO A 246 -27.05 -19.36 4.06
C PRO A 246 -26.55 -19.95 5.40
N ASP A 247 -25.42 -20.67 5.37
CA ASP A 247 -24.80 -21.27 6.55
C ASP A 247 -23.90 -20.26 7.32
N PHE A 248 -23.69 -19.05 6.79
CA PHE A 248 -22.92 -18.00 7.45
C PHE A 248 -23.79 -17.21 8.42
N GLY A 249 -23.43 -17.29 9.70
CA GLY A 249 -24.06 -16.48 10.74
C GLY A 249 -25.46 -16.92 11.14
N THR A 250 -25.97 -16.32 12.21
CA THR A 250 -27.38 -16.50 12.58
C THR A 250 -28.22 -15.58 11.70
N HIS A 251 -29.43 -16.00 11.30
CA HIS A 251 -30.33 -15.11 10.58
C HIS A 251 -30.70 -13.92 11.49
N THR A 252 -30.08 -12.77 11.23
CA THR A 252 -30.21 -11.54 12.00
C THR A 252 -30.31 -10.35 11.06
N ASP A 253 -31.04 -9.32 11.49
CA ASP A 253 -31.13 -8.05 10.77
C ASP A 253 -29.94 -7.12 11.08
N SER A 254 -29.09 -7.48 12.06
CA SER A 254 -27.87 -6.76 12.41
C SER A 254 -26.75 -7.70 12.83
N PHE A 255 -25.58 -7.51 12.22
CA PHE A 255 -24.36 -8.28 12.51
C PHE A 255 -23.41 -7.56 13.48
N LEU A 256 -23.72 -6.33 13.84
CA LEU A 256 -22.95 -5.55 14.81
C LEU A 256 -23.57 -5.70 16.20
N TYR A 257 -22.94 -6.52 17.05
CA TYR A 257 -23.43 -6.76 18.40
C TYR A 257 -23.12 -5.59 19.35
N GLY A 258 -24.02 -5.36 20.30
CA GLY A 258 -23.75 -4.54 21.49
C GLY A 258 -23.72 -3.03 21.25
N GLN A 259 -22.64 -2.38 21.68
CA GLN A 259 -22.49 -0.91 21.67
C GLN A 259 -21.66 -0.37 20.51
N SER A 260 -21.37 -1.18 19.49
CA SER A 260 -20.53 -0.83 18.33
C SER A 260 -20.93 0.53 17.74
N ASP A 261 -22.20 0.72 17.37
CA ASP A 261 -22.68 1.99 16.82
C ASP A 261 -22.67 3.15 17.82
N LYS A 262 -22.95 2.88 19.10
CA LYS A 262 -23.01 3.92 20.13
C LYS A 262 -21.63 4.47 20.47
N LEU A 263 -20.63 3.61 20.47
CA LEU A 263 -19.26 3.97 20.85
C LEU A 263 -18.49 4.54 19.66
N PHE A 264 -18.63 3.91 18.49
CA PHE A 264 -17.84 4.25 17.29
C PHE A 264 -18.57 5.15 16.29
N GLY A 265 -19.90 5.19 16.32
CA GLY A 265 -20.71 6.05 15.46
C GLY A 265 -20.36 7.53 15.64
N GLY A 266 -19.72 8.11 14.61
CA GLY A 266 -19.25 9.49 14.59
C GLY A 266 -18.11 9.80 15.58
N ALA A 267 -17.44 8.77 16.13
CA ALA A 267 -16.39 8.94 17.11
C ALA A 267 -15.14 9.64 16.57
N ASP A 268 -14.90 9.51 15.26
CA ASP A 268 -13.82 10.15 14.51
C ASP A 268 -14.20 11.53 13.94
N GLY A 269 -15.49 11.90 14.02
CA GLY A 269 -16.06 13.09 13.41
C GLY A 269 -16.44 14.22 14.37
N GLY A 270 -16.86 15.34 13.79
CA GLY A 270 -17.35 16.51 14.52
C GLY A 270 -16.27 17.44 15.10
N MET A 271 -16.72 18.47 15.82
CA MET A 271 -15.83 19.48 16.43
C MET A 271 -15.01 18.94 17.61
N PHE A 272 -15.48 17.84 18.23
CA PHE A 272 -14.87 17.20 19.38
C PHE A 272 -14.86 15.67 19.17
N PRO A 273 -13.97 15.16 18.29
CA PRO A 273 -13.87 13.73 18.05
C PRO A 273 -13.49 13.02 19.36
N LYS A 274 -14.14 11.89 19.61
CA LYS A 274 -13.94 11.05 20.80
C LYS A 274 -12.79 10.06 20.62
N LEU A 275 -12.42 9.77 19.37
CA LEU A 275 -11.40 8.82 18.98
C LEU A 275 -10.15 9.55 18.46
N VAL A 276 -8.99 9.07 18.86
CA VAL A 276 -7.69 9.49 18.32
C VAL A 276 -6.94 8.29 17.77
N TYR A 277 -6.07 8.55 16.82
CA TYR A 277 -5.29 7.56 16.09
C TYR A 277 -3.81 7.70 16.41
N TYR A 278 -3.12 6.57 16.38
CA TYR A 278 -1.70 6.41 16.64
C TYR A 278 -1.26 7.08 17.96
N PRO A 279 -1.91 6.73 19.09
CA PRO A 279 -1.49 7.21 20.39
C PRO A 279 -0.08 6.73 20.72
N ARG A 280 0.72 7.61 21.31
CA ARG A 280 2.02 7.24 21.92
C ARG A 280 1.83 6.67 23.32
N PHE A 281 0.74 7.05 23.99
CA PHE A 281 0.38 6.62 25.34
C PHE A 281 -1.13 6.41 25.43
N PHE A 282 -1.55 5.45 26.24
CA PHE A 282 -2.95 5.31 26.64
C PHE A 282 -3.24 6.14 27.89
N ASP A 283 -3.06 7.45 27.75
CA ASP A 283 -3.34 8.45 28.79
C ASP A 283 -4.36 9.44 28.26
N GLY A 284 -5.45 9.66 29.00
CA GLY A 284 -6.56 10.50 28.53
C GLY A 284 -6.20 11.95 28.20
N LYS A 285 -5.06 12.47 28.69
CA LYS A 285 -4.61 13.86 28.45
C LYS A 285 -3.32 13.95 27.65
N LYS A 286 -2.43 12.96 27.78
CA LYS A 286 -1.09 12.93 27.19
C LYS A 286 -0.93 11.79 26.18
N HIS A 287 -2.02 11.38 25.54
CA HIS A 287 -2.00 10.27 24.59
C HIS A 287 -1.05 10.49 23.40
N GLY A 288 -0.87 11.73 22.95
CA GLY A 288 0.01 12.07 21.82
C GLY A 288 -0.47 11.58 20.45
N GLY A 289 -1.63 10.92 20.38
CA GLY A 289 -2.34 10.58 19.15
C GLY A 289 -2.99 11.79 18.47
N LYS A 290 -3.38 11.61 17.21
CA LYS A 290 -3.95 12.65 16.34
C LYS A 290 -5.39 12.32 15.98
N THR A 291 -6.19 13.33 15.65
CA THR A 291 -7.52 13.10 15.08
C THR A 291 -7.41 12.68 13.62
N LYS A 292 -8.40 11.98 13.07
CA LYS A 292 -8.44 11.62 11.65
C LYS A 292 -8.32 12.85 10.75
N ALA A 293 -9.03 13.94 11.07
CA ALA A 293 -8.92 15.21 10.34
C ALA A 293 -7.50 15.80 10.33
N GLN A 294 -6.74 15.67 11.43
CA GLN A 294 -5.33 16.10 11.46
C GLN A 294 -4.47 15.22 10.54
N ILE A 295 -4.66 13.90 10.57
CA ILE A 295 -3.93 12.95 9.72
C ILE A 295 -4.22 13.23 8.24
N LEU A 296 -5.50 13.39 7.86
CA LEU A 296 -5.88 13.69 6.48
C LEU A 296 -5.30 15.01 5.99
N LYS A 297 -5.22 16.03 6.86
CA LYS A 297 -4.60 17.31 6.53
C LYS A 297 -3.09 17.17 6.30
N GLU A 298 -2.41 16.36 7.11
CA GLU A 298 -0.98 16.09 6.95
C GLU A 298 -0.69 15.29 5.67
N GLN A 299 -1.49 14.26 5.38
CA GLN A 299 -1.42 13.47 4.15
C GLN A 299 -1.58 14.35 2.91
N ALA A 300 -2.52 15.31 2.92
CA ALA A 300 -2.73 16.22 1.80
C ALA A 300 -1.49 17.07 1.43
N THR A 301 -0.54 17.21 2.36
CA THR A 301 0.71 17.97 2.15
C THR A 301 1.94 17.08 1.94
N SER A 302 1.81 15.77 2.11
CA SER A 302 2.92 14.82 2.02
C SER A 302 2.98 14.18 0.64
N ALA A 303 4.08 14.42 -0.08
CA ALA A 303 4.33 13.85 -1.41
C ALA A 303 4.48 12.31 -1.42
N SER A 304 4.64 11.68 -0.25
CA SER A 304 4.84 10.24 -0.09
C SER A 304 3.66 9.56 0.63
N SER A 305 2.47 10.13 0.56
CA SER A 305 1.27 9.55 1.19
C SER A 305 0.17 9.32 0.16
N PHE A 306 -0.72 8.38 0.48
CA PHE A 306 -1.96 8.15 -0.24
C PHE A 306 -3.08 8.86 0.53
N PRO A 307 -3.49 10.09 0.15
CA PRO A 307 -4.44 10.84 0.95
C PRO A 307 -5.76 10.06 1.07
N GLY A 308 -6.22 9.87 2.30
CA GLY A 308 -7.43 9.11 2.58
C GLY A 308 -7.27 7.58 2.59
N TRP A 309 -6.07 7.04 2.32
CA TRP A 309 -5.84 5.61 2.23
C TRP A 309 -4.66 5.16 3.08
N HIS A 310 -4.80 3.99 3.71
CA HIS A 310 -3.66 3.25 4.25
C HIS A 310 -3.40 2.02 3.37
N ILE A 311 -2.11 1.77 3.12
CA ILE A 311 -1.64 0.57 2.46
C ILE A 311 -0.89 -0.24 3.51
N LEU A 312 -1.41 -1.41 3.84
CA LEU A 312 -0.83 -2.28 4.88
C LEU A 312 -0.34 -3.59 4.28
N LEU A 313 0.65 -4.20 4.95
CA LEU A 313 1.13 -5.54 4.64
C LEU A 313 0.78 -6.51 5.78
N PHE A 314 0.28 -7.69 5.42
CA PHE A 314 -0.08 -8.78 6.32
C PHE A 314 0.53 -10.11 5.88
N GLN A 315 0.58 -11.07 6.79
CA GLN A 315 0.80 -12.47 6.45
C GLN A 315 -0.52 -13.11 5.97
N PRO A 316 -0.48 -14.04 5.00
CA PRO A 316 -1.65 -14.85 4.66
C PRO A 316 -2.00 -15.86 5.76
N SER A 317 -3.28 -16.29 5.82
CA SER A 317 -3.73 -17.29 6.80
C SER A 317 -3.43 -18.74 6.37
N SER A 318 -3.21 -19.01 5.08
CA SER A 318 -2.76 -20.33 4.60
C SER A 318 -1.25 -20.51 4.84
N ALA A 319 -0.83 -21.68 5.37
CA ALA A 319 0.58 -21.95 5.68
C ALA A 319 1.44 -22.11 4.41
N GLU A 320 2.70 -21.69 4.48
CA GLU A 320 3.73 -22.09 3.50
C GLU A 320 3.76 -23.62 3.40
N GLY A 321 3.57 -24.16 2.19
CA GLY A 321 3.58 -25.60 1.94
C GLY A 321 2.50 -26.08 0.96
N GLN A 322 1.51 -25.24 0.63
CA GLN A 322 0.78 -25.41 -0.62
C GLN A 322 1.32 -24.40 -1.61
N ASP A 323 1.76 -24.90 -2.75
CA ASP A 323 2.09 -24.18 -3.97
C ASP A 323 0.80 -23.52 -4.52
N GLN A 324 0.16 -22.67 -3.72
CA GLN A 324 -0.96 -21.85 -4.17
C GLN A 324 -0.36 -20.59 -4.77
N ASP A 325 -0.57 -20.42 -6.07
CA ASP A 325 -0.13 -19.25 -6.85
C ASP A 325 -0.58 -17.90 -6.25
N PHE A 326 -1.58 -17.92 -5.36
CA PHE A 326 -2.20 -16.74 -4.76
C PHE A 326 -2.32 -16.89 -3.22
N PRO A 327 -1.70 -16.00 -2.41
CA PRO A 327 -1.87 -16.03 -0.95
C PRO A 327 -3.35 -15.82 -0.61
N LYS A 328 -3.90 -16.53 0.38
CA LYS A 328 -5.31 -16.38 0.82
C LYS A 328 -5.42 -16.07 2.31
N GLY A 329 -6.47 -15.32 2.64
CA GLY A 329 -6.81 -14.86 3.99
C GLY A 329 -5.74 -13.94 4.60
N ILE A 330 -5.95 -13.57 5.86
CA ILE A 330 -5.13 -12.63 6.62
C ILE A 330 -4.86 -13.26 7.98
N ALA A 331 -3.61 -13.21 8.42
CA ALA A 331 -3.19 -13.54 9.77
C ALA A 331 -2.76 -12.25 10.48
N LEU A 332 -3.50 -11.86 11.52
CA LEU A 332 -3.19 -10.66 12.32
C LEU A 332 -2.05 -10.89 13.32
N VAL A 333 -1.91 -12.12 13.83
CA VAL A 333 -0.79 -12.53 14.69
C VAL A 333 0.27 -13.21 13.82
N PRO A 334 1.55 -12.78 13.89
CA PRO A 334 2.61 -13.43 13.15
C PRO A 334 2.67 -14.92 13.51
N ARG A 335 2.60 -15.81 12.51
CA ARG A 335 2.88 -17.23 12.74
C ARG A 335 4.35 -17.37 13.14
N ARG A 336 4.63 -17.55 14.43
CA ARG A 336 5.94 -18.03 14.88
C ARG A 336 6.07 -19.47 14.42
N GLU A 337 7.15 -19.76 13.69
CA GLU A 337 7.66 -21.13 13.61
C GLU A 337 7.86 -21.63 15.05
N LYS A 338 7.26 -22.77 15.35
CA LYS A 338 7.39 -23.45 16.65
C LYS A 338 8.88 -23.72 16.93
N LYS A 339 9.57 -22.79 17.61
CA LYS A 339 10.70 -23.05 18.52
C LYS A 339 11.16 -21.75 19.21
N SER A 340 11.40 -21.90 20.50
CA SER A 340 11.98 -20.96 21.47
C SER A 340 11.02 -19.97 22.13
N ASP A 341 10.78 -20.29 23.40
CA ASP A 341 10.31 -19.46 24.51
C ASP A 341 9.11 -18.54 24.23
N SER A 342 7.98 -19.03 24.71
CA SER A 342 6.74 -18.31 24.92
C SER A 342 6.97 -16.92 25.53
N PHE A 343 6.93 -15.88 24.69
CA PHE A 343 6.30 -14.64 25.12
C PHE A 343 4.81 -14.93 25.14
N LYS A 344 4.33 -15.38 26.30
CA LYS A 344 2.91 -15.35 26.62
C LYS A 344 2.45 -13.92 26.39
N ILE A 345 1.48 -13.69 25.51
CA ILE A 345 0.73 -12.43 25.49
C ILE A 345 -0.21 -12.49 26.71
N GLU A 346 0.38 -12.49 27.90
CA GLU A 346 -0.27 -12.24 29.20
C GLU A 346 -0.13 -10.76 29.58
N GLU A 347 0.44 -9.94 28.69
CA GLU A 347 0.80 -8.54 28.89
C GLU A 347 -0.22 -7.64 28.19
N GLY A 348 -0.73 -6.62 28.89
CA GLY A 348 -1.85 -5.79 28.44
C GLY A 348 -1.52 -4.96 27.19
N VAL A 349 -2.54 -4.31 26.60
CA VAL A 349 -2.38 -3.42 25.43
C VAL A 349 -1.32 -2.32 25.66
N ARG A 350 -1.06 -1.93 26.92
CA ARG A 350 0.03 -1.01 27.29
C ARG A 350 1.43 -1.54 26.97
N ASP A 351 1.65 -2.84 27.07
CA ASP A 351 2.95 -3.47 26.83
C ASP A 351 3.22 -3.60 25.32
N TYR A 352 2.17 -3.68 24.49
CA TYR A 352 2.26 -3.60 23.02
C TYR A 352 2.86 -2.27 22.53
N LEU A 353 2.62 -1.15 23.25
CA LEU A 353 3.24 0.14 22.89
C LEU A 353 4.72 0.23 23.30
N ALA A 354 5.26 -0.66 24.15
CA ALA A 354 6.67 -0.58 24.55
C ALA A 354 7.64 -0.91 23.38
N PRO A 355 7.44 -2.01 22.62
CA PRO A 355 8.21 -2.27 21.41
C PRO A 355 8.02 -1.22 20.33
N ILE A 356 6.79 -0.72 20.10
CA ILE A 356 6.53 0.35 19.12
C ILE A 356 7.23 1.65 19.50
N ARG A 357 7.28 1.99 20.80
CA ARG A 357 8.05 3.14 21.30
C ARG A 357 9.54 2.95 21.10
N ALA A 358 10.08 1.80 21.50
CA ALA A 358 11.50 1.48 21.30
C ALA A 358 11.88 1.51 19.81
N ALA A 359 10.98 0.99 18.97
CA ALA A 359 11.13 1.01 17.53
C ALA A 359 11.05 2.42 16.97
N SER A 360 10.12 3.28 17.39
CA SER A 360 9.99 4.67 16.92
C SER A 360 11.22 5.57 17.19
N LEU A 361 12.13 5.12 18.07
CA LEU A 361 13.40 5.78 18.38
C LEU A 361 14.55 5.27 17.51
N ASP A 362 14.34 4.20 16.74
CA ASP A 362 15.32 3.57 15.85
C ASP A 362 14.72 3.42 14.43
N PRO A 363 15.05 4.33 13.48
CA PRO A 363 14.64 4.25 12.08
C PRO A 363 14.97 2.94 11.35
N HIS A 364 15.86 2.11 11.92
CA HIS A 364 16.25 0.81 11.38
C HIS A 364 15.55 -0.36 12.07
N SER A 365 14.70 -0.11 13.06
CA SER A 365 13.92 -1.16 13.71
C SER A 365 12.87 -1.73 12.75
N PRO A 366 12.72 -3.07 12.67
CA PRO A 366 11.68 -3.71 11.86
C PRO A 366 10.25 -3.40 12.33
N HIS A 367 10.10 -2.69 13.46
CA HIS A 367 8.82 -2.24 14.00
C HIS A 367 8.63 -0.71 13.92
N PHE A 368 9.60 0.05 13.37
CA PHE A 368 9.55 1.52 13.32
C PHE A 368 8.32 2.03 12.55
N PHE A 369 7.81 1.22 11.59
CA PHE A 369 6.70 1.55 10.72
C PHE A 369 5.41 0.76 11.01
N LYS A 370 5.32 0.05 12.15
CA LYS A 370 4.09 -0.68 12.53
C LYS A 370 3.28 0.15 13.52
N PRO A 371 2.46 1.12 13.07
CA PRO A 371 1.42 1.60 13.96
C PRO A 371 0.51 0.41 14.31
N GLY A 372 -0.02 0.42 15.53
CA GLY A 372 -1.05 -0.55 15.90
C GLY A 372 -2.22 -0.54 14.90
N LEU A 373 -2.92 -1.66 14.76
CA LEU A 373 -4.10 -1.75 13.92
C LEU A 373 -5.20 -0.80 14.40
N THR A 374 -5.85 -0.12 13.46
CA THR A 374 -7.04 0.70 13.68
C THR A 374 -8.31 -0.12 13.45
N VAL A 375 -9.46 0.47 13.76
CA VAL A 375 -10.77 -0.17 13.51
C VAL A 375 -11.00 -0.36 12.02
N GLU A 376 -10.64 0.64 11.21
CA GLU A 376 -10.75 0.58 9.75
C GLU A 376 -9.89 -0.55 9.17
N ASP A 377 -8.66 -0.71 9.68
CA ASP A 377 -7.75 -1.78 9.23
C ASP A 377 -8.37 -3.16 9.48
N TRP A 378 -8.94 -3.37 10.67
CA TRP A 378 -9.57 -4.64 11.04
C TRP A 378 -10.83 -4.93 10.22
N LEU A 379 -11.69 -3.92 10.01
CA LEU A 379 -12.92 -4.10 9.22
C LEU A 379 -12.62 -4.53 7.78
N ILE A 380 -11.65 -3.88 7.13
CA ILE A 380 -11.27 -4.26 5.77
C ILE A 380 -10.58 -5.63 5.76
N ALA A 381 -9.70 -5.90 6.73
CA ALA A 381 -9.06 -7.20 6.85
C ALA A 381 -10.10 -8.33 7.02
N PHE A 382 -11.12 -8.12 7.84
CA PHE A 382 -12.22 -9.06 8.04
C PHE A 382 -12.98 -9.33 6.73
N MET A 383 -13.37 -8.28 6.01
CA MET A 383 -14.08 -8.41 4.72
C MET A 383 -13.25 -9.18 3.70
N THR A 384 -11.96 -8.85 3.57
CA THR A 384 -11.04 -9.51 2.66
C THR A 384 -10.84 -10.97 3.04
N HIS A 385 -10.60 -11.25 4.33
CA HIS A 385 -10.46 -12.62 4.82
C HIS A 385 -11.70 -13.44 4.53
N LEU A 386 -12.87 -12.98 5.00
CA LEU A 386 -14.14 -13.68 4.82
C LEU A 386 -14.47 -13.93 3.35
N LYS A 387 -14.17 -12.98 2.46
CA LYS A 387 -14.41 -13.14 1.02
C LYS A 387 -13.51 -14.20 0.39
N GLU A 388 -12.28 -14.35 0.89
CA GLU A 388 -11.29 -15.28 0.32
C GLU A 388 -11.35 -16.68 0.93
N THR A 389 -11.76 -16.82 2.20
CA THR A 389 -11.75 -18.07 2.96
C THR A 389 -13.15 -18.62 3.23
N GLU A 390 -14.20 -17.79 3.11
CA GLU A 390 -15.56 -18.09 3.55
C GLU A 390 -15.67 -18.35 5.07
N GLU A 391 -14.61 -18.06 5.83
CA GLU A 391 -14.53 -18.23 7.28
C GLU A 391 -14.36 -16.86 7.96
N PRO A 392 -14.96 -16.64 9.15
CA PRO A 392 -14.80 -15.39 9.89
C PRO A 392 -13.39 -15.27 10.47
N MET A 393 -12.83 -14.07 10.41
CA MET A 393 -11.56 -13.74 11.06
C MET A 393 -11.78 -13.55 12.57
N ASP A 394 -10.78 -13.89 13.41
CA ASP A 394 -10.81 -13.66 14.86
C ASP A 394 -12.03 -14.28 15.56
N ASN A 395 -12.29 -15.56 15.27
CA ASN A 395 -13.40 -16.32 15.83
C ASN A 395 -13.14 -16.71 17.30
N SER A 396 -14.03 -16.30 18.20
CA SER A 396 -13.90 -16.57 19.64
C SER A 396 -14.23 -18.01 20.06
N LEU A 397 -14.77 -18.84 19.15
CA LEU A 397 -15.11 -20.24 19.42
C LEU A 397 -13.94 -21.22 19.26
N ASP A 398 -12.85 -20.79 18.63
CA ASP A 398 -11.66 -21.62 18.53
C ASP A 398 -10.98 -21.66 19.92
N ASP A 399 -10.36 -22.77 20.31
CA ASP A 399 -9.70 -22.95 21.63
C ASP A 399 -8.61 -21.88 21.94
N ASP A 400 -8.27 -21.04 20.95
CA ASP A 400 -7.35 -19.89 21.00
C ASP A 400 -8.06 -18.54 20.69
N GLY A 401 -9.36 -18.41 20.99
CA GLY A 401 -10.25 -17.27 20.68
C GLY A 401 -9.54 -15.91 20.63
N SER A 402 -9.18 -15.46 19.43
CA SER A 402 -8.29 -14.32 19.29
C SER A 402 -9.07 -13.02 19.30
N VAL A 403 -9.09 -12.33 20.44
CA VAL A 403 -9.57 -10.94 20.50
C VAL A 403 -8.53 -10.04 19.84
N ALA A 404 -8.89 -9.38 18.74
CA ALA A 404 -8.00 -8.43 18.08
C ALA A 404 -7.96 -7.12 18.86
N SER A 405 -6.87 -6.89 19.59
CA SER A 405 -6.54 -5.55 20.11
C SER A 405 -6.30 -4.57 18.96
N LEU A 406 -6.87 -3.37 19.05
CA LEU A 406 -6.71 -2.31 18.02
C LEU A 406 -6.00 -1.07 18.58
N PRO A 407 -4.72 -1.19 18.98
CA PRO A 407 -3.95 -0.13 19.65
C PRO A 407 -3.63 1.07 18.74
N GLY A 408 -3.93 0.98 17.45
CA GLY A 408 -3.86 2.10 16.52
C GLY A 408 -4.88 3.19 16.82
N ALA A 409 -5.89 2.92 17.66
CA ALA A 409 -6.92 3.87 18.04
C ALA A 409 -7.11 3.90 19.58
N PHE A 410 -7.65 5.01 20.09
CA PHE A 410 -7.86 5.20 21.53
C PHE A 410 -8.97 6.21 21.80
N PHE A 411 -9.76 5.98 22.86
CA PHE A 411 -10.77 6.90 23.37
C PHE A 411 -10.22 7.67 24.59
N PRO A 412 -9.70 8.91 24.45
CA PRO A 412 -8.99 9.58 25.54
C PRO A 412 -9.91 9.94 26.71
N SER A 413 -11.16 10.30 26.44
CA SER A 413 -12.14 10.67 27.47
C SER A 413 -12.56 9.49 28.36
N LEU A 414 -12.49 8.27 27.82
CA LEU A 414 -12.86 7.04 28.52
C LEU A 414 -11.64 6.24 28.99
N ALA A 415 -10.44 6.60 28.51
CA ALA A 415 -9.21 5.84 28.67
C ALA A 415 -9.32 4.38 28.17
N LEU A 416 -10.07 4.14 27.09
CA LEU A 416 -10.30 2.80 26.53
C LEU A 416 -9.61 2.62 25.18
N ALA A 417 -9.05 1.43 24.93
CA ALA A 417 -8.53 1.01 23.64
C ALA A 417 -9.54 0.10 22.92
N PRO A 418 -9.78 0.30 21.61
CA PRO A 418 -10.70 -0.56 20.87
C PRO A 418 -10.19 -2.00 20.73
N PHE A 419 -11.13 -2.93 20.61
CA PHE A 419 -10.89 -4.31 20.22
C PHE A 419 -12.05 -4.85 19.39
N ALA A 420 -11.79 -5.87 18.58
CA ALA A 420 -12.78 -6.50 17.73
C ALA A 420 -12.63 -8.03 17.75
N LEU A 421 -13.73 -8.75 17.51
CA LEU A 421 -13.76 -10.20 17.34
C LEU A 421 -15.03 -10.63 16.60
N TRP A 422 -15.00 -11.84 16.04
CA TRP A 422 -16.22 -12.56 15.68
C TRP A 422 -16.69 -13.41 16.86
N TYR A 423 -17.87 -13.08 17.38
CA TYR A 423 -18.43 -13.74 18.55
C TYR A 423 -19.16 -15.00 18.09
N GLY A 424 -18.47 -16.14 18.11
CA GLY A 424 -18.95 -17.35 17.46
C GLY A 424 -20.27 -17.90 18.02
N ASP A 425 -20.56 -17.75 19.32
CA ASP A 425 -21.82 -18.25 19.91
C ASP A 425 -23.07 -17.57 19.34
N ILE A 426 -22.98 -16.26 19.10
CA ILE A 426 -24.09 -15.45 18.54
C ILE A 426 -23.92 -15.23 17.04
N GLN A 427 -22.76 -15.61 16.50
CA GLN A 427 -22.33 -15.44 15.13
C GLN A 427 -22.49 -14.01 14.60
N GLN A 428 -21.91 -13.07 15.36
CA GLN A 428 -21.94 -11.63 15.07
C GLN A 428 -20.58 -11.00 15.34
N VAL A 429 -20.31 -9.86 14.73
CA VAL A 429 -19.13 -9.06 15.02
C VAL A 429 -19.34 -8.29 16.33
N TYR A 430 -18.36 -8.37 17.22
CA TYR A 430 -18.33 -7.60 18.44
C TYR A 430 -17.18 -6.59 18.39
N LEU A 431 -17.53 -5.31 18.29
CA LEU A 431 -16.61 -4.19 18.30
C LEU A 431 -16.86 -3.36 19.57
N SER A 432 -15.84 -3.22 20.42
CA SER A 432 -15.96 -2.53 21.70
C SER A 432 -14.63 -1.89 22.11
N ALA A 433 -14.55 -1.35 23.32
CA ALA A 433 -13.31 -0.83 23.88
C ALA A 433 -13.19 -1.19 25.36
N ASP A 434 -11.98 -1.48 25.82
CA ASP A 434 -11.69 -1.83 27.22
C ASP A 434 -10.46 -1.06 27.75
N ASP A 435 -10.24 -1.12 29.06
CA ASP A 435 -9.04 -0.54 29.67
C ASP A 435 -7.80 -1.23 29.10
N PRO A 436 -6.85 -0.49 28.50
CA PRO A 436 -5.66 -1.05 27.89
C PRO A 436 -4.69 -1.71 28.88
N SER A 437 -4.96 -1.63 30.18
CA SER A 437 -4.26 -2.40 31.22
C SER A 437 -4.78 -3.82 31.40
N PHE A 438 -5.98 -4.16 30.90
CA PHE A 438 -6.43 -5.55 30.89
C PHE A 438 -5.75 -6.31 29.74
N PRO A 439 -5.27 -7.55 29.99
CA PRO A 439 -4.90 -8.43 28.91
C PRO A 439 -6.17 -8.76 28.12
N CYS A 440 -6.11 -8.64 26.79
CA CYS A 440 -7.15 -9.19 25.94
C CYS A 440 -7.20 -10.69 26.23
N ARG A 441 -8.31 -11.16 26.80
CA ARG A 441 -8.50 -12.56 27.14
C ARG A 441 -8.57 -13.35 25.84
N SER A 442 -7.58 -14.23 25.63
CA SER A 442 -7.68 -15.38 24.74
C SER A 442 -8.70 -16.38 25.27
#